data_AF-A0A7C9TXM6-F1
#
_entry.id   AF-A0A7C9TXM6-F1
#
_cell.length_a   1.000
_cell.length_b   1.000
_cell.length_c   1.000
_cell.angle_alpha   90.00
_cell.angle_beta   90.00
_cell.angle_gamma   90.00
#
_symmetry.space_group_name_H-M   'P 1'
#
loop_
_entity.id
_entity.type
_entity.pdbx_description
1 polymer ?
#
loop_
_entity_poly.entity_id
_entity_poly.type
_entity_poly.pdbx_seq_one_letter_code
_entity_poly.pdbx_strand_id
1 'polypeptide(L)'
;MEDFLTYILGFEPTFLEQVEGASPEEIETLQSIVGFYLPKKYRDFLSIMGRNKGNLYFVYDEGSTDIRDIIQFYHDTLLEGEEYPENCVLIAADGYVTIGLIVNQEETPVFMIDGAKAYELIADSFEKMLFARAFCKYQLTSFEYIKGYSSSNPENRLSLSKDIVKDFGFEIMWFSDSGAIYAQKNGAAIAISQGQIGGMSLSVGATSELEAKKIGDVFVEKTGVRFVPRQY
;
A
#
# COMPACT_ATOMS: atom_id res chain seq x y z
N MET A 1 -3.16 15.56 -0.95
CA MET A 1 -1.80 15.50 -1.55
C MET A 1 -0.79 16.34 -0.80
N GLU A 2 -1.09 17.59 -0.44
CA GLU A 2 -0.18 18.42 0.37
C GLU A 2 0.26 17.73 1.67
N ASP A 3 -0.69 17.22 2.46
CA ASP A 3 -0.39 16.49 3.71
C ASP A 3 0.52 15.29 3.50
N PHE A 4 0.35 14.57 2.39
CA PHE A 4 1.19 13.42 2.03
C PHE A 4 2.62 13.85 1.70
N LEU A 5 2.79 14.93 0.93
CA LEU A 5 4.10 15.48 0.63
C LEU A 5 4.78 15.99 1.90
N THR A 6 4.06 16.72 2.76
CA THR A 6 4.58 17.16 4.07
C THR A 6 5.06 15.97 4.90
N TYR A 7 4.29 14.87 4.91
CA TYR A 7 4.67 13.65 5.63
C TYR A 7 5.97 13.05 5.09
N ILE A 8 6.10 12.86 3.77
CA ILE A 8 7.33 12.29 3.19
C ILE A 8 8.53 13.21 3.36
N LEU A 9 8.36 14.52 3.16
CA LEU A 9 9.44 15.50 3.28
C LEU A 9 10.03 15.57 4.69
N GLY A 10 9.29 15.12 5.70
CA GLY A 10 9.80 14.92 7.06
C GLY A 10 10.87 13.82 7.17
N PHE A 11 10.90 12.87 6.22
CA PHE A 11 11.87 11.77 6.16
C PHE A 11 12.90 11.97 5.03
N GLU A 12 12.45 12.43 3.87
CA GLU A 12 13.25 12.57 2.65
C GLU A 12 13.06 13.99 2.08
N PRO A 13 13.84 15.00 2.54
CA PRO A 13 13.66 16.39 2.11
C PRO A 13 13.87 16.64 0.62
N THR A 14 14.63 15.78 -0.05
CA THR A 14 14.90 15.83 -1.51
C THR A 14 13.90 15.01 -2.33
N PHE A 15 12.83 14.48 -1.72
CA PHE A 15 11.87 13.62 -2.42
C PHE A 15 11.29 14.25 -3.69
N LEU A 16 11.01 15.56 -3.67
CA LEU A 16 10.45 16.27 -4.83
C LEU A 16 11.41 16.34 -6.03
N GLU A 17 12.72 16.13 -5.82
CA GLU A 17 13.71 16.03 -6.90
C GLU A 17 13.72 14.65 -7.58
N GLN A 18 13.07 13.66 -6.95
CA GLN A 18 13.06 12.25 -7.38
C GLN A 18 11.76 11.86 -8.11
N VAL A 19 10.75 12.73 -8.11
CA VAL A 19 9.43 12.46 -8.70
C VAL A 19 9.24 13.22 -10.00
N GLU A 20 8.40 12.66 -10.87
CA GLU A 20 8.02 13.28 -12.13
C GLU A 20 6.51 13.12 -12.33
N GLY A 21 5.83 14.24 -12.58
CA GLY A 21 4.40 14.29 -12.86
C GLY A 21 4.06 13.88 -14.29
N ALA A 22 2.85 13.37 -14.46
CA ALA A 22 2.23 13.16 -15.76
C ALA A 22 1.83 14.50 -16.40
N SER A 23 1.87 14.58 -17.72
CA SER A 23 1.32 15.72 -18.45
C SER A 23 -0.21 15.72 -18.43
N PRO A 24 -0.86 16.88 -18.61
CA PRO A 24 -2.33 16.93 -18.75
C PRO A 24 -2.86 16.00 -19.84
N GLU A 25 -2.16 15.89 -20.96
CA GLU A 25 -2.54 15.03 -22.09
C GLU A 25 -2.49 13.54 -21.73
N GLU A 26 -1.50 13.10 -20.94
CA GLU A 26 -1.42 11.72 -20.45
C GLU A 26 -2.60 11.41 -19.52
N ILE A 27 -2.93 12.33 -18.61
CA ILE A 27 -4.08 12.20 -17.69
C ILE A 27 -5.40 12.16 -18.47
N GLU A 28 -5.57 13.02 -19.48
CA GLU A 28 -6.74 13.03 -20.37
C GLU A 28 -6.85 11.76 -21.21
N THR A 29 -5.71 11.21 -21.66
CA THR A 29 -5.65 9.93 -22.38
C THR A 29 -6.15 8.80 -21.49
N LEU A 30 -5.64 8.69 -20.26
CA LEU A 30 -6.11 7.67 -19.31
C LEU A 30 -7.61 7.82 -19.01
N GLN A 31 -8.10 9.04 -18.79
CA GLN A 31 -9.53 9.31 -18.60
C GLN A 31 -10.38 8.84 -19.79
N SER A 32 -9.88 9.06 -21.01
CA SER A 32 -10.58 8.68 -22.23
C SER A 32 -10.65 7.16 -22.40
N ILE A 33 -9.60 6.45 -22.00
CA ILE A 33 -9.54 4.98 -22.00
C ILE A 33 -10.54 4.39 -21.01
N VAL A 34 -10.54 4.87 -19.76
CA VAL A 34 -11.41 4.31 -18.70
C VAL A 34 -12.87 4.78 -18.81
N GLY A 35 -13.14 5.83 -19.59
CA GLY A 35 -14.50 6.29 -19.88
C GLY A 35 -15.16 7.10 -18.75
N PHE A 36 -14.41 7.53 -17.73
CA PHE A 36 -14.91 8.35 -16.63
C PHE A 36 -13.84 9.33 -16.10
N TYR A 37 -14.28 10.32 -15.33
CA TYR A 37 -13.37 11.27 -14.68
C TYR A 37 -12.58 10.61 -13.55
N LEU A 38 -11.26 10.80 -13.55
CA LEU A 38 -10.42 10.25 -12.50
C LEU A 38 -10.74 10.90 -11.14
N PRO A 39 -10.72 10.13 -10.04
CA PRO A 39 -10.84 10.68 -8.69
C PRO A 39 -9.83 11.81 -8.47
N LYS A 40 -10.28 12.91 -7.83
CA LYS A 40 -9.43 14.09 -7.61
C LYS A 40 -8.07 13.74 -6.98
N LYS A 41 -8.07 12.92 -5.92
CA LYS A 41 -6.84 12.53 -5.21
C LYS A 41 -5.87 11.75 -6.12
N TYR A 42 -6.38 10.90 -7.00
CA TYR A 42 -5.55 10.15 -7.95
C TYR A 42 -5.02 11.05 -9.07
N ARG A 43 -5.84 11.98 -9.59
CA ARG A 43 -5.38 12.98 -10.55
C ARG A 43 -4.28 13.87 -9.96
N ASP A 44 -4.46 14.37 -8.74
CA ASP A 44 -3.46 15.18 -8.05
C ASP A 44 -2.15 14.38 -7.85
N PHE A 45 -2.25 13.08 -7.53
CA PHE A 45 -1.09 12.19 -7.47
C PHE A 45 -0.39 12.07 -8.84
N LEU A 46 -1.13 11.82 -9.91
CA LEU A 46 -0.57 11.70 -11.26
C LEU A 46 0.15 12.99 -11.68
N SER A 47 -0.41 14.16 -11.38
CA SER A 47 0.23 15.44 -11.71
C SER A 47 1.58 15.68 -10.99
N ILE A 48 1.89 14.94 -9.92
CA ILE A 48 3.14 15.09 -9.16
C ILE A 48 4.08 13.89 -9.36
N MET A 49 3.54 12.67 -9.44
CA MET A 49 4.27 11.39 -9.38
C MET A 49 3.88 10.42 -10.51
N GLY A 50 3.10 10.86 -11.50
CA GLY A 50 2.50 9.97 -12.50
C GLY A 50 3.48 9.31 -13.45
N ARG A 51 4.68 9.87 -13.67
CA ARG A 51 5.74 9.22 -14.47
C ARG A 51 6.80 8.59 -13.57
N ASN A 52 7.13 9.24 -12.46
CA ASN A 52 8.07 8.71 -11.50
C ASN A 52 7.59 9.02 -10.07
N LYS A 53 7.39 7.95 -9.29
CA LYS A 53 6.98 8.02 -7.87
C LYS A 53 8.16 8.05 -6.90
N GLY A 54 9.39 8.19 -7.41
CA GLY A 54 10.62 8.02 -6.65
C GLY A 54 10.72 6.60 -6.09
N ASN A 55 11.12 6.49 -4.83
CA ASN A 55 11.37 5.21 -4.17
C ASN A 55 10.15 4.61 -3.43
N LEU A 56 8.93 5.08 -3.72
CA LEU A 56 7.71 4.51 -3.17
C LEU A 56 7.40 3.17 -3.85
N TYR A 57 6.98 2.16 -3.09
CA TYR A 57 6.57 0.85 -3.63
C TYR A 57 5.06 0.67 -3.51
N PHE A 58 4.39 0.31 -4.61
CA PHE A 58 2.94 0.08 -4.65
C PHE A 58 2.60 -1.41 -4.75
N VAL A 59 3.43 -2.15 -5.49
CA VAL A 59 3.46 -3.59 -5.63
C VAL A 59 4.76 -4.14 -5.02
N TYR A 60 4.78 -5.44 -4.70
CA TYR A 60 5.95 -6.09 -4.10
C TYR A 60 7.10 -6.29 -5.11
N ASP A 61 6.80 -6.30 -6.42
CA ASP A 61 7.74 -6.58 -7.52
C ASP A 61 7.85 -5.43 -8.55
N GLU A 62 8.36 -5.74 -9.76
CA GLU A 62 8.67 -4.87 -10.91
C GLU A 62 7.47 -4.10 -11.52
N GLY A 63 6.29 -4.11 -10.90
CA GLY A 63 5.12 -3.47 -11.49
C GLY A 63 5.24 -1.97 -11.58
N SER A 64 4.82 -1.48 -12.74
CA SER A 64 4.90 -0.08 -13.08
C SER A 64 3.71 0.67 -12.49
N THR A 65 3.99 1.89 -12.05
CA THR A 65 2.99 2.92 -11.73
C THR A 65 3.11 4.11 -12.67
N ASP A 66 4.00 4.03 -13.66
CA ASP A 66 4.15 5.06 -14.68
C ASP A 66 2.87 5.07 -15.52
N ILE A 67 2.23 6.21 -15.62
CA ILE A 67 1.00 6.40 -16.39
C ILE A 67 1.15 5.96 -17.84
N ARG A 68 2.35 6.09 -18.43
CA ARG A 68 2.62 5.66 -19.81
C ARG A 68 2.54 4.15 -19.93
N ASP A 69 3.09 3.45 -18.94
CA ASP A 69 3.03 1.98 -18.88
C ASP A 69 1.61 1.51 -18.60
N ILE A 70 0.86 2.21 -17.75
CA ILE A 70 -0.56 1.90 -17.51
C ILE A 70 -1.41 2.13 -18.77
N ILE A 71 -1.19 3.23 -19.49
CA ILE A 71 -1.88 3.51 -20.77
C ILE A 71 -1.53 2.43 -21.80
N GLN A 72 -0.24 2.08 -21.91
CA GLN A 72 0.21 1.03 -22.82
C GLN A 72 -0.42 -0.32 -22.45
N PHE A 73 -0.46 -0.65 -21.16
CA PHE A 73 -1.09 -1.87 -20.66
C PHE A 73 -2.56 -1.95 -21.07
N TYR A 74 -3.34 -0.88 -20.91
CA TYR A 74 -4.72 -0.85 -21.39
C TYR A 74 -4.82 -1.05 -22.91
N HIS A 75 -3.93 -0.46 -23.70
CA HIS A 75 -3.96 -0.66 -25.15
C HIS A 75 -3.69 -2.11 -25.52
N ASP A 76 -2.71 -2.75 -24.89
CA ASP A 76 -2.35 -4.14 -25.15
C ASP A 76 -3.48 -5.09 -24.76
N THR A 77 -4.09 -4.88 -23.59
CA THR A 77 -5.15 -5.78 -23.07
C THR A 77 -6.50 -5.57 -23.75
N LEU A 78 -6.81 -4.35 -24.20
CA LEU A 78 -7.97 -4.08 -25.07
C LEU A 78 -7.85 -4.80 -26.43
N LEU A 79 -6.64 -4.93 -26.98
CA LEU A 79 -6.41 -5.70 -28.21
C LEU A 79 -6.65 -7.20 -28.00
N GLU A 80 -6.38 -7.70 -26.80
CA GLU A 80 -6.58 -9.10 -26.41
C GLU A 80 -8.03 -9.40 -25.98
N GLY A 81 -8.85 -8.36 -25.79
CA GLY A 81 -10.25 -8.47 -25.38
C GLY A 81 -10.42 -8.75 -23.89
N GLU A 82 -9.45 -8.37 -23.06
CA GLU A 82 -9.60 -8.43 -21.61
C GLU A 82 -10.64 -7.41 -21.11
N GLU A 83 -11.34 -7.78 -20.04
CA GLU A 83 -12.31 -6.92 -19.36
C GLU A 83 -11.79 -6.53 -17.98
N TYR A 84 -12.12 -5.32 -17.53
CA TYR A 84 -11.87 -4.82 -16.18
C TYR A 84 -13.19 -4.39 -15.53
N PRO A 85 -13.26 -4.26 -14.19
CA PRO A 85 -14.49 -3.80 -13.55
C PRO A 85 -14.90 -2.42 -14.10
N GLU A 86 -16.20 -2.24 -14.41
CA GLU A 86 -16.74 -1.06 -15.13
C GLU A 86 -16.45 0.31 -14.49
N ASN A 87 -16.00 0.35 -13.23
CA ASN A 87 -15.66 1.59 -12.51
C ASN A 87 -14.24 1.53 -11.95
N CYS A 88 -13.33 0.84 -12.63
CA CYS A 88 -11.96 0.63 -12.20
C CYS A 88 -10.97 1.43 -13.04
N VAL A 89 -10.06 2.15 -12.38
CA VAL A 89 -8.82 2.65 -13.01
C VAL A 89 -7.63 1.94 -12.40
N LEU A 90 -6.80 1.33 -13.25
CA LEU A 90 -5.55 0.71 -12.82
C LEU A 90 -4.55 1.78 -12.37
N ILE A 91 -3.84 1.50 -11.28
CA ILE A 91 -2.84 2.40 -10.68
C ILE A 91 -1.46 1.75 -10.55
N ALA A 92 -1.39 0.43 -10.67
CA ALA A 92 -0.16 -0.32 -10.82
C ALA A 92 -0.44 -1.58 -11.66
N ALA A 93 0.51 -1.96 -12.50
CA ALA A 93 0.48 -3.21 -13.24
C ALA A 93 1.90 -3.78 -13.36
N ASP A 94 2.12 -5.01 -12.90
CA ASP A 94 3.07 -5.94 -13.53
C ASP A 94 2.25 -7.03 -14.20
N GLY A 95 2.79 -7.71 -15.21
CA GLY A 95 2.05 -8.74 -15.97
C GLY A 95 1.46 -9.91 -15.17
N TYR A 96 1.52 -9.91 -13.84
CA TYR A 96 0.91 -10.88 -12.93
C TYR A 96 -0.05 -10.24 -11.91
N VAL A 97 0.20 -9.00 -11.49
CA VAL A 97 -0.54 -8.28 -10.45
C VAL A 97 -0.96 -6.91 -10.96
N THR A 98 -2.27 -6.70 -10.99
CA THR A 98 -2.84 -5.37 -11.26
C THR A 98 -3.52 -4.84 -10.01
N ILE A 99 -3.31 -3.55 -9.74
CA ILE A 99 -3.95 -2.83 -8.64
C ILE A 99 -4.82 -1.73 -9.24
N GLY A 100 -6.05 -1.60 -8.76
CA GLY A 100 -7.01 -0.63 -9.27
C GLY A 100 -7.77 0.10 -8.19
N LEU A 101 -8.31 1.25 -8.58
CA LEU A 101 -9.22 2.09 -7.80
C LEU A 101 -10.65 1.87 -8.25
N ILE A 102 -11.55 1.61 -7.31
CA ILE A 102 -12.98 1.51 -7.59
C ILE A 102 -13.64 2.88 -7.35
N VAL A 103 -14.05 3.55 -8.42
CA VAL A 103 -14.36 5.01 -8.46
C VAL A 103 -15.80 5.35 -8.05
N ASN A 104 -16.67 4.36 -7.89
CA ASN A 104 -18.08 4.56 -7.53
C ASN A 104 -18.33 4.67 -6.01
N GLN A 105 -17.30 4.93 -5.21
CA GLN A 105 -17.39 5.11 -3.75
C GLN A 105 -16.72 6.41 -3.32
N GLU A 106 -17.27 7.09 -2.29
CA GLU A 106 -16.75 8.37 -1.78
C GLU A 106 -15.24 8.31 -1.46
N GLU A 107 -14.78 7.20 -0.89
CA GLU A 107 -13.40 7.03 -0.44
C GLU A 107 -12.46 6.40 -1.50
N THR A 108 -13.00 5.93 -2.63
CA THR A 108 -12.22 5.28 -3.72
C THR A 108 -11.25 4.19 -3.20
N PRO A 109 -11.76 3.02 -2.78
CA PRO A 109 -10.93 1.94 -2.24
C PRO A 109 -9.99 1.36 -3.30
N VAL A 110 -8.90 0.78 -2.81
CA VAL A 110 -7.86 0.16 -3.64
C VAL A 110 -7.99 -1.36 -3.55
N PHE A 111 -8.00 -2.03 -4.70
CA PHE A 111 -8.11 -3.48 -4.80
C PHE A 111 -7.02 -4.08 -5.69
N MET A 112 -6.69 -5.35 -5.43
CA MET A 112 -6.11 -6.22 -6.45
C MET A 112 -7.17 -6.57 -7.49
N ILE A 113 -6.79 -6.52 -8.77
CA ILE A 113 -7.64 -6.75 -9.93
C ILE A 113 -7.16 -8.00 -10.67
N ASP A 114 -8.12 -8.84 -11.05
CA ASP A 114 -7.92 -10.04 -11.88
C ASP A 114 -9.05 -10.08 -12.92
N GLY A 115 -8.72 -9.66 -14.15
CA GLY A 115 -9.69 -9.38 -15.20
C GLY A 115 -10.82 -8.49 -14.70
N ALA A 116 -12.07 -8.93 -14.91
CA ALA A 116 -13.27 -8.18 -14.55
C ALA A 116 -13.58 -8.16 -13.03
N LYS A 117 -12.70 -8.69 -12.16
CA LYS A 117 -12.95 -8.84 -10.72
C LYS A 117 -11.97 -8.03 -9.89
N ALA A 118 -12.52 -7.29 -8.93
CA ALA A 118 -11.78 -6.82 -7.76
C ALA A 118 -11.90 -7.89 -6.67
N TYR A 119 -10.80 -8.51 -6.26
CA TYR A 119 -10.85 -9.71 -5.41
C TYR A 119 -10.20 -9.56 -4.03
N GLU A 120 -9.29 -8.60 -3.84
CA GLU A 120 -8.67 -8.37 -2.54
C GLU A 120 -8.55 -6.88 -2.24
N LEU A 121 -9.16 -6.43 -1.14
CA LEU A 121 -9.05 -5.05 -0.68
C LEU A 121 -7.63 -4.80 -0.15
N ILE A 122 -6.93 -3.84 -0.73
CA ILE A 122 -5.60 -3.39 -0.31
C ILE A 122 -5.71 -2.26 0.71
N ALA A 123 -6.61 -1.30 0.46
CA ALA A 123 -6.82 -0.17 1.35
C ALA A 123 -8.23 0.42 1.18
N ASP A 124 -8.79 0.94 2.26
CA ASP A 124 -10.13 1.57 2.24
C ASP A 124 -10.18 2.83 1.36
N SER A 125 -9.02 3.47 1.11
CA SER A 125 -8.89 4.60 0.18
C SER A 125 -7.48 4.67 -0.42
N PHE A 126 -7.38 5.33 -1.58
CA PHE A 126 -6.10 5.64 -2.20
C PHE A 126 -5.15 6.41 -1.28
N GLU A 127 -5.67 7.38 -0.53
CA GLU A 127 -4.85 8.20 0.37
C GLU A 127 -4.26 7.39 1.52
N LYS A 128 -5.07 6.53 2.16
CA LYS A 128 -4.56 5.65 3.20
C LYS A 128 -3.46 4.73 2.66
N MET A 129 -3.63 4.20 1.45
CA MET A 129 -2.57 3.41 0.81
C MET A 129 -1.28 4.22 0.65
N LEU A 130 -1.34 5.46 0.15
CA LEU A 130 -0.14 6.30 -0.02
C LEU A 130 0.62 6.46 1.29
N PHE A 131 -0.07 6.86 2.37
CA PHE A 131 0.55 7.02 3.68
C PHE A 131 1.09 5.71 4.25
N ALA A 132 0.37 4.61 4.07
CA ALA A 132 0.82 3.27 4.46
C ALA A 132 2.12 2.87 3.75
N ARG A 133 2.23 3.10 2.43
CA ARG A 133 3.45 2.82 1.67
C ARG A 133 4.62 3.69 2.12
N ALA A 134 4.39 4.97 2.36
CA ALA A 134 5.40 5.88 2.90
C ALA A 134 5.85 5.46 4.31
N PHE A 135 4.92 5.08 5.19
CA PHE A 135 5.23 4.58 6.53
C PHE A 135 6.12 3.33 6.47
N CYS A 136 5.77 2.35 5.66
CA CYS A 136 6.58 1.13 5.49
C CYS A 136 7.98 1.44 4.93
N LYS A 137 8.11 2.39 4.00
CA LYS A 137 9.36 2.75 3.33
C LYS A 137 10.29 3.65 4.13
N TYR A 138 9.75 4.53 4.97
CA TYR A 138 10.54 5.55 5.65
C TYR A 138 10.58 5.36 7.17
N GLN A 139 9.43 5.08 7.80
CA GLN A 139 9.35 4.94 9.25
C GLN A 139 9.72 3.53 9.72
N LEU A 140 9.20 2.48 9.08
CA LEU A 140 9.42 1.10 9.53
C LEU A 140 10.85 0.62 9.23
N THR A 141 11.40 1.02 8.08
CA THR A 141 12.74 0.63 7.64
C THR A 141 13.86 1.54 8.16
N SER A 142 13.55 2.60 8.89
CA SER A 142 14.57 3.39 9.59
C SER A 142 15.15 2.69 10.81
N PHE A 143 14.53 1.59 11.26
CA PHE A 143 14.99 0.82 12.41
C PHE A 143 16.06 -0.20 12.02
N GLU A 144 17.09 -0.32 12.85
CA GLU A 144 18.20 -1.28 12.66
C GLU A 144 17.70 -2.74 12.74
N TYR A 145 16.76 -3.01 13.64
CA TYR A 145 16.25 -4.36 13.88
C TYR A 145 14.83 -4.49 13.34
N ILE A 146 14.68 -5.22 12.24
CA ILE A 146 13.39 -5.48 11.62
C ILE A 146 13.14 -6.99 11.58
N LYS A 147 12.01 -7.44 12.14
CA LYS A 147 11.58 -8.84 12.12
C LYS A 147 10.26 -9.00 11.37
N GLY A 148 10.21 -9.96 10.47
CA GLY A 148 9.02 -10.34 9.71
C GLY A 148 8.35 -11.57 10.29
N TYR A 149 7.03 -11.60 10.24
CA TYR A 149 6.20 -12.71 10.69
C TYR A 149 5.06 -12.93 9.71
N SER A 150 4.65 -14.17 9.52
CA SER A 150 3.48 -14.51 8.70
C SER A 150 2.67 -15.67 9.28
N SER A 151 1.40 -15.73 8.93
CA SER A 151 0.53 -16.88 9.15
C SER A 151 -0.30 -17.12 7.90
N SER A 152 -0.68 -18.36 7.65
CA SER A 152 -1.74 -18.72 6.69
C SER A 152 -3.09 -18.94 7.37
N ASN A 153 -3.23 -18.57 8.65
CA ASN A 153 -4.48 -18.71 9.39
C ASN A 153 -5.58 -17.86 8.70
N PRO A 154 -6.70 -18.47 8.29
CA PRO A 154 -7.80 -17.73 7.66
C PRO A 154 -8.64 -16.92 8.66
N GLU A 155 -8.54 -17.19 9.96
CA GLU A 155 -9.30 -16.45 10.97
C GLU A 155 -8.85 -14.99 11.02
N ASN A 156 -9.82 -14.06 10.97
CA ASN A 156 -9.54 -12.65 11.15
C ASN A 156 -9.03 -12.37 12.58
N ARG A 157 -7.77 -11.96 12.69
CA ARG A 157 -7.06 -11.63 13.95
C ARG A 157 -6.72 -10.14 14.03
N LEU A 158 -7.24 -9.29 13.13
CA LEU A 158 -6.89 -7.87 13.09
C LEU A 158 -7.38 -7.14 14.34
N SER A 159 -8.58 -7.43 14.84
CA SER A 159 -9.10 -6.87 16.10
C SER A 159 -8.23 -7.24 17.30
N LEU A 160 -7.83 -8.52 17.42
CA LEU A 160 -6.91 -8.98 18.46
C LEU A 160 -5.54 -8.29 18.34
N SER A 161 -5.05 -8.14 17.12
CA SER A 161 -3.79 -7.45 16.84
C SER A 161 -3.84 -5.99 17.28
N LYS A 162 -4.97 -5.32 17.07
CA LYS A 162 -5.21 -3.94 17.52
C LYS A 162 -5.11 -3.81 19.04
N ASP A 163 -5.65 -4.78 19.77
CA ASP A 163 -5.56 -4.78 21.23
C ASP A 163 -4.12 -5.01 21.69
N ILE A 164 -3.39 -5.94 21.07
CA ILE A 164 -1.97 -6.17 21.37
C ILE A 164 -1.14 -4.90 21.10
N VAL A 165 -1.35 -4.23 19.96
CA VAL A 165 -0.67 -2.98 19.62
C VAL A 165 -0.87 -1.93 20.71
N LYS A 166 -2.12 -1.76 21.18
CA LYS A 166 -2.43 -0.83 22.28
C LYS A 166 -1.80 -1.24 23.61
N ASP A 167 -1.80 -2.53 23.95
CA ASP A 167 -1.18 -3.06 25.17
C ASP A 167 0.33 -2.77 25.23
N PHE A 168 0.99 -2.73 24.06
CA PHE A 168 2.40 -2.35 23.94
C PHE A 168 2.65 -0.83 23.94
N GLY A 169 1.60 -0.02 24.05
CA GLY A 169 1.67 1.44 24.09
C GLY A 169 1.93 2.07 22.73
N PHE A 170 1.59 1.40 21.63
CA PHE A 170 1.66 1.99 20.30
C PHE A 170 0.48 2.93 20.05
N GLU A 171 0.78 4.03 19.37
CA GLU A 171 -0.22 4.90 18.74
C GLU A 171 -0.54 4.35 17.35
N ILE A 172 -1.83 4.07 17.11
CA ILE A 172 -2.31 3.60 15.82
C ILE A 172 -2.42 4.78 14.86
N MET A 173 -1.77 4.68 13.71
CA MET A 173 -1.77 5.71 12.69
C MET A 173 -3.16 5.87 12.08
N TRP A 174 -3.56 7.11 11.78
CA TRP A 174 -4.88 7.46 11.26
C TRP A 174 -5.19 6.79 9.90
N PHE A 175 -4.17 6.44 9.14
CA PHE A 175 -4.27 5.73 7.86
C PHE A 175 -4.35 4.19 8.00
N SER A 176 -4.44 3.66 9.23
CA SER A 176 -4.87 2.28 9.45
C SER A 176 -6.33 2.08 9.02
N ASP A 177 -6.67 0.86 8.64
CA ASP A 177 -7.95 0.59 8.00
C ASP A 177 -8.45 -0.84 8.25
N SER A 178 -9.43 -1.28 7.46
CA SER A 178 -10.08 -2.58 7.64
C SER A 178 -9.18 -3.78 7.32
N GLY A 179 -8.13 -3.59 6.52
CA GLY A 179 -7.18 -4.63 6.09
C GLY A 179 -5.83 -4.56 6.78
N ALA A 180 -5.46 -3.40 7.35
CA ALA A 180 -4.14 -3.19 7.92
C ALA A 180 -4.10 -2.28 9.15
N ILE A 181 -3.14 -2.55 10.04
CA ILE A 181 -2.79 -1.71 11.19
C ILE A 181 -1.36 -1.23 11.01
N TYR A 182 -1.19 0.10 11.05
CA TYR A 182 0.10 0.76 11.13
C TYR A 182 0.17 1.49 12.46
N ALA A 183 1.23 1.29 13.22
CA ALA A 183 1.34 1.93 14.53
C ALA A 183 2.80 2.21 14.89
N GLN A 184 2.99 3.24 15.71
CA GLN A 184 4.33 3.64 16.17
C GLN A 184 4.35 3.97 17.65
N LYS A 185 5.53 3.89 18.25
CA LYS A 185 5.86 4.45 19.55
C LYS A 185 7.32 4.86 19.55
N ASN A 186 7.76 5.53 20.62
CA ASN A 186 9.18 5.83 20.75
C ASN A 186 10.02 4.55 20.69
N GLY A 187 10.93 4.47 19.73
CA GLY A 187 11.84 3.34 19.54
C GLY A 187 11.29 2.13 18.76
N ALA A 188 10.03 2.14 18.29
CA ALA A 188 9.50 1.04 17.48
C ALA A 188 8.35 1.44 16.54
N ALA A 189 8.23 0.69 15.43
CA ALA A 189 7.11 0.75 14.50
C ALA A 189 6.62 -0.65 14.14
N ILE A 190 5.33 -0.76 13.82
CA ILE A 190 4.69 -2.02 13.46
C ILE A 190 3.76 -1.81 12.26
N ALA A 191 3.82 -2.74 11.31
CA ALA A 191 2.89 -2.84 10.20
C ALA A 191 2.29 -4.25 10.18
N ILE A 192 0.97 -4.33 10.15
CA ILE A 192 0.20 -5.56 10.16
C ILE A 192 -0.77 -5.50 9.01
N SER A 193 -0.84 -6.52 8.18
CA SER A 193 -1.89 -6.66 7.17
C SER A 193 -2.49 -8.06 7.21
N GLN A 194 -3.79 -8.15 6.94
CA GLN A 194 -4.51 -9.40 6.84
C GLN A 194 -5.46 -9.34 5.65
N GLY A 195 -5.19 -10.18 4.65
CA GLY A 195 -5.99 -10.28 3.43
C GLY A 195 -7.36 -10.89 3.69
N GLN A 196 -8.33 -10.62 2.80
CA GLN A 196 -9.69 -11.16 2.90
C GLN A 196 -9.73 -12.69 2.71
N ILE A 197 -8.82 -13.22 1.89
CA ILE A 197 -8.65 -14.65 1.65
C ILE A 197 -7.91 -15.36 2.80
N GLY A 198 -7.60 -14.63 3.87
CA GLY A 198 -6.85 -15.12 5.01
C GLY A 198 -5.36 -14.86 4.90
N GLY A 199 -4.65 -15.30 5.93
CA GLY A 199 -3.23 -15.03 6.07
C GLY A 199 -2.97 -13.63 6.61
N MET A 200 -1.93 -13.55 7.43
CA MET A 200 -1.57 -12.34 8.17
C MET A 200 -0.08 -12.14 7.99
N SER A 201 0.34 -10.93 7.66
CA SER A 201 1.73 -10.52 7.66
C SER A 201 1.94 -9.42 8.70
N LEU A 202 3.10 -9.48 9.34
CA LEU A 202 3.50 -8.57 10.40
C LEU A 202 4.98 -8.22 10.19
N SER A 203 5.30 -6.93 10.26
CA SER A 203 6.68 -6.45 10.36
C SER A 203 6.82 -5.57 11.59
N VAL A 204 7.84 -5.84 12.39
CA VAL A 204 8.20 -5.08 13.59
C VAL A 204 9.59 -4.49 13.39
N GLY A 205 9.69 -3.16 13.41
CA GLY A 205 10.96 -2.42 13.48
C GLY A 205 11.18 -1.89 14.89
N ALA A 206 12.39 -2.02 15.44
CA ALA A 206 12.75 -1.44 16.72
C ALA A 206 14.23 -1.02 16.80
N THR A 207 14.56 -0.17 17.78
CA THR A 207 15.94 0.27 18.06
C THR A 207 16.80 -0.79 18.72
N SER A 208 16.22 -1.89 19.21
CA SER A 208 16.96 -3.01 19.76
C SER A 208 16.37 -4.35 19.33
N GLU A 209 17.23 -5.36 19.16
CA GLU A 209 16.79 -6.70 18.83
C GLU A 209 15.85 -7.28 19.90
N LEU A 210 16.16 -7.02 21.18
CA LEU A 210 15.38 -7.51 22.30
C LEU A 210 13.94 -6.97 22.26
N GLU A 211 13.76 -5.69 21.92
CA GLU A 211 12.42 -5.09 21.80
C GLU A 211 11.67 -5.68 20.59
N ALA A 212 12.31 -5.75 19.42
CA ALA A 212 11.70 -6.35 18.23
C ALA A 212 11.27 -7.80 18.51
N LYS A 213 12.12 -8.58 19.19
CA LYS A 213 11.83 -9.96 19.58
C LYS A 213 10.68 -10.02 20.58
N LYS A 214 10.70 -9.20 21.65
CA LYS A 214 9.64 -9.18 22.67
C LYS A 214 8.27 -8.90 22.07
N ILE A 215 8.18 -7.92 21.16
CA ILE A 215 6.93 -7.60 20.47
C ILE A 215 6.50 -8.79 19.60
N GLY A 216 7.40 -9.30 18.76
CA GLY A 216 7.10 -10.41 17.87
C GLY A 216 6.69 -11.70 18.58
N ASP A 217 7.34 -12.05 19.69
CA ASP A 217 7.02 -13.23 20.49
C ASP A 217 5.56 -13.21 20.99
N VAL A 218 5.04 -12.04 21.41
CA VAL A 218 3.64 -11.92 21.84
C VAL A 218 2.67 -12.12 20.68
N PHE A 219 3.01 -11.64 19.48
CA PHE A 219 2.21 -11.92 18.29
C PHE A 219 2.24 -13.40 17.93
N VAL A 220 3.41 -14.05 17.99
CA VAL A 220 3.53 -15.49 17.77
C VAL A 220 2.62 -16.26 18.73
N GLU A 221 2.62 -15.92 20.02
CA GLU A 221 1.79 -16.56 21.05
C GLU A 221 0.29 -16.32 20.83
N LYS A 222 -0.12 -15.07 20.59
CA LYS A 222 -1.54 -14.68 20.59
C LYS A 222 -2.24 -14.82 19.25
N THR A 223 -1.53 -14.62 18.14
CA THR A 223 -2.13 -14.62 16.79
C THR A 223 -1.71 -15.83 15.96
N GLY A 224 -0.70 -16.59 16.40
CA GLY A 224 -0.23 -17.78 15.69
C GLY A 224 0.58 -17.47 14.42
N VAL A 225 1.06 -16.23 14.27
CA VAL A 225 2.09 -15.91 13.27
C VAL A 225 3.40 -16.61 13.60
N ARG A 226 4.25 -16.79 12.59
CA ARG A 226 5.57 -17.42 12.72
C ARG A 226 6.62 -16.50 12.15
N PHE A 227 7.80 -16.51 12.75
CA PHE A 227 8.94 -15.75 12.24
C PHE A 227 9.28 -16.19 10.82
N VAL A 228 9.46 -15.21 9.93
CA VAL A 228 9.94 -15.39 8.58
C VAL A 228 11.28 -14.66 8.47
N PRO A 229 12.41 -15.36 8.26
CA PRO A 229 13.68 -14.71 8.00
C PRO A 229 13.54 -13.87 6.73
N ARG A 230 13.82 -12.56 6.80
CA ARG A 230 13.89 -11.74 5.58
C ARG A 230 15.02 -12.28 4.69
N GLN A 231 14.68 -12.64 3.46
CA GLN A 231 15.62 -12.60 2.34
C GLN A 231 15.43 -11.21 1.71
N TYR A 232 16.47 -10.39 1.73
CA TYR A 232 16.52 -9.17 0.91
C TYR A 232 17.05 -9.55 -0.47
#